data_AF-A0A150XEJ6-F1
#
_entry.id   AF-A0A150XEJ6-F1
#
_cell.length_a   1.000
_cell.length_b   1.000
_cell.length_c   1.000
_cell.angle_alpha   90.00
_cell.angle_beta   90.00
_cell.angle_gamma   90.00
#
_symmetry.space_group_name_H-M   'P 1'
#
loop_
_entity.id
_entity.type
_entity.pdbx_description
1 polymer ?
#
loop_
_entity_poly.entity_id
_entity_poly.type
_entity_poly.pdbx_seq_one_letter_code
_entity_poly.pdbx_strand_id
1 'polypeptide(L)'
;MSEVNKLKTAKIIFILSILTAIFWCLGQFVDVYYFAVVGAIFEILWLPMIAMLFVLPIFSLVLWAKEKFNPKSLHLYSFLILLATGLFLMLRN
;
A
#
# COMPACT_ATOMS: atom_id res chain seq x y z
N MET A 1 15.41 10.67 16.56
CA MET A 1 15.14 10.61 15.10
C MET A 1 14.96 12.05 14.61
N SER A 2 15.79 12.54 13.70
CA SER A 2 15.66 13.92 13.19
C SER A 2 14.34 14.10 12.43
N GLU A 3 13.79 15.32 12.41
CA GLU A 3 12.55 15.66 11.69
C GLU A 3 12.62 15.30 10.19
N VAL A 4 13.81 15.44 9.59
CA VAL A 4 14.09 15.04 8.21
C VAL A 4 13.89 13.53 8.00
N ASN A 5 14.29 12.70 8.96
CA ASN A 5 14.15 11.24 8.85
C ASN A 5 12.69 10.79 9.00
N LYS A 6 11.88 11.50 9.81
CA LYS A 6 10.44 11.25 9.92
C LYS A 6 9.73 11.51 8.60
N LEU A 7 9.97 12.67 7.99
CA LEU A 7 9.40 13.05 6.69
C LEU A 7 9.80 12.08 5.57
N LYS A 8 11.08 11.65 5.52
CA LYS A 8 11.52 10.64 4.56
C LYS A 8 10.79 9.32 4.75
N THR A 9 10.65 8.86 5.99
CA THR A 9 9.94 7.60 6.30
C THR A 9 8.47 7.67 5.88
N ALA A 10 7.79 8.78 6.21
CA ALA A 10 6.39 9.00 5.82
C ALA A 10 6.20 9.00 4.29
N LYS A 11 7.10 9.66 3.55
CA LYS A 11 7.09 9.64 2.07
C LYS A 11 7.30 8.23 1.50
N ILE A 12 8.23 7.45 2.06
CA ILE A 12 8.48 6.07 1.62
C ILE A 12 7.22 5.21 1.84
N ILE A 13 6.62 5.28 3.03
CA ILE A 13 5.40 4.53 3.35
C ILE A 13 4.26 4.93 2.41
N PHE A 14 4.12 6.22 2.10
CA PHE A 14 3.13 6.71 1.16
C PHE A 14 3.34 6.19 -0.27
N ILE A 15 4.57 6.23 -0.78
CA ILE A 15 4.89 5.70 -2.11
C ILE A 15 4.62 4.19 -2.17
N LEU A 16 5.04 3.43 -1.15
CA LEU A 16 4.77 1.99 -1.09
C LEU A 16 3.26 1.68 -1.03
N SER A 17 2.49 2.51 -0.33
CA SER A 17 1.02 2.39 -0.27
C SER A 17 0.39 2.56 -1.65
N ILE A 18 0.84 3.57 -2.41
CA ILE A 18 0.39 3.80 -3.79
C ILE A 18 0.79 2.64 -4.70
N LEU A 19 2.04 2.17 -4.63
CA LEU A 19 2.49 1.04 -5.45
C LEU A 19 1.69 -0.23 -5.16
N THR A 20 1.42 -0.51 -3.89
CA THR A 20 0.58 -1.63 -3.47
C THR A 20 -0.83 -1.50 -4.05
N ALA A 21 -1.43 -0.32 -3.95
CA ALA A 21 -2.76 -0.05 -4.50
C ALA A 21 -2.81 -0.25 -6.03
N ILE A 22 -1.82 0.28 -6.75
CA ILE A 22 -1.73 0.14 -8.21
C ILE A 22 -1.55 -1.32 -8.60
N PHE A 23 -0.67 -2.08 -7.93
CA PHE A 23 -0.44 -3.50 -8.21
C PHE A 23 -1.73 -4.31 -8.11
N TRP A 24 -2.46 -4.16 -7.00
CA TRP A 24 -3.72 -4.86 -6.78
C TRP A 24 -4.81 -4.42 -7.74
N CYS A 25 -4.89 -3.13 -8.06
CA CYS A 25 -5.84 -2.60 -9.02
C CYS A 25 -5.57 -3.16 -10.43
N LEU A 26 -4.31 -3.11 -10.90
CA LEU A 26 -3.92 -3.66 -12.21
C LEU A 26 -4.25 -5.14 -12.34
N GLY A 27 -3.99 -5.94 -11.30
CA GLY A 27 -4.34 -7.37 -11.31
C GLY A 27 -5.84 -7.66 -11.44
N GLN A 28 -6.72 -6.68 -11.14
CA GLN A 28 -8.17 -6.82 -11.31
C GLN A 28 -8.69 -6.32 -12.65
N PHE A 29 -7.94 -5.44 -13.34
CA PHE A 29 -8.35 -4.84 -14.62
C PHE A 29 -7.66 -5.46 -15.83
N VAL A 30 -6.47 -6.04 -15.65
CA VAL A 30 -5.66 -6.60 -16.73
C VAL A 30 -5.56 -8.10 -16.56
N ASP A 31 -5.75 -8.85 -17.65
CA ASP A 31 -5.40 -10.27 -17.69
C ASP A 31 -3.87 -10.41 -17.70
N VAL A 32 -3.28 -10.44 -16.50
CA VAL A 32 -1.84 -10.58 -16.31
C VAL A 32 -1.32 -11.94 -16.77
N TYR A 33 -2.20 -12.94 -16.95
CA TYR A 33 -1.85 -14.27 -17.41
C TYR A 33 -1.82 -14.38 -18.94
N TYR A 34 -2.31 -13.38 -19.66
CA TYR A 34 -2.24 -13.33 -21.12
C TYR A 34 -0.79 -13.30 -21.64
N PHE A 35 0.12 -12.62 -20.93
CA PHE A 35 1.55 -12.60 -21.26
C PHE A 35 2.37 -13.34 -20.20
N ALA A 36 3.04 -14.43 -20.60
CA ALA A 36 3.82 -15.27 -19.69
C ALA A 36 4.84 -14.51 -18.82
N VAL A 37 5.50 -13.50 -19.37
CA VAL A 37 6.48 -12.67 -18.63
C VAL A 37 5.79 -11.80 -17.57
N VAL A 38 4.65 -11.20 -17.90
CA VAL A 38 3.89 -10.34 -16.95
C VAL A 38 3.31 -11.19 -15.83
N GLY A 39 2.76 -12.36 -16.17
CA GLY A 39 2.25 -13.33 -15.20
C GLY A 39 3.33 -13.78 -14.21
N ALA A 40 4.51 -14.16 -14.70
CA ALA A 40 5.63 -14.57 -13.84
C ALA A 40 6.08 -13.45 -12.88
N ILE A 41 6.13 -12.20 -13.34
CA ILE A 41 6.45 -11.04 -12.50
C ILE A 41 5.36 -10.84 -11.43
N PHE A 42 4.09 -10.96 -11.79
CA PHE A 42 2.96 -10.84 -10.87
C PHE A 42 2.96 -11.95 -9.82
N GLU A 43 3.30 -13.18 -10.18
CA GLU A 43 3.39 -14.30 -9.24
C GLU A 43 4.49 -14.10 -8.19
N ILE A 44 5.67 -13.66 -8.62
CA ILE A 44 6.79 -13.39 -7.68
C ILE A 44 6.46 -12.19 -6.78
N LEU A 45 5.83 -11.15 -7.33
CA LEU A 45 5.46 -9.95 -6.57
C LEU A 45 4.20 -10.12 -5.73
N TRP A 46 3.36 -11.11 -5.98
CA TRP A 46 2.11 -11.31 -5.24
C TRP A 46 2.36 -11.44 -3.74
N LEU A 47 3.29 -12.30 -3.32
CA LEU A 47 3.56 -12.55 -1.90
C LEU A 47 4.08 -11.29 -1.13
N PRO A 48 5.05 -10.52 -1.63
CA PRO A 48 5.42 -9.27 -0.96
C PRO A 48 4.30 -8.23 -1.01
N MET A 49 3.52 -8.14 -2.08
CA MET A 49 2.43 -7.17 -2.20
C MET A 49 1.24 -7.47 -1.29
N ILE A 50 0.94 -8.75 -1.03
CA ILE A 50 -0.07 -9.13 -0.02
C ILE A 50 0.43 -8.79 1.39
N ALA A 51 1.70 -9.07 1.69
CA ALA A 51 2.28 -8.68 2.96
C ALA A 51 2.21 -7.16 3.17
N MET A 52 2.54 -6.37 2.14
CA MET A 52 2.41 -4.91 2.19
C MET A 52 0.97 -4.45 2.42
N LEU A 53 -0.01 -5.08 1.77
CA LEU A 53 -1.43 -4.73 1.92
C LEU A 53 -1.93 -4.86 3.37
N PHE A 54 -1.41 -5.82 4.15
CA PHE A 54 -1.79 -6.01 5.56
C PHE A 54 -0.85 -5.31 6.55
N VAL A 55 0.45 -5.27 6.27
CA VAL A 55 1.45 -4.73 7.19
C VAL A 55 1.50 -3.20 7.14
N LEU A 56 1.50 -2.59 5.95
CA LEU A 56 1.55 -1.13 5.81
C LEU A 56 0.38 -0.38 6.47
N PRO A 57 -0.89 -0.82 6.44
CA PRO A 57 -1.95 -0.09 7.15
C PRO A 57 -1.75 -0.14 8.67
N ILE A 58 -1.26 -1.26 9.22
CA ILE A 58 -0.95 -1.37 10.66
C ILE A 58 0.20 -0.41 11.02
N PHE A 59 1.28 -0.42 10.25
CA PHE A 59 2.40 0.50 10.47
C PHE A 59 1.97 1.98 10.34
N SER A 60 1.16 2.28 9.33
CA SER A 60 0.61 3.62 9.12
C SER A 60 -0.25 4.08 10.30
N LEU A 61 -1.11 3.21 10.84
CA LEU A 61 -1.91 3.51 12.04
C LEU A 61 -1.04 3.76 13.27
N VAL A 62 -0.04 2.90 13.53
CA VAL A 62 0.85 3.05 14.69
C VAL A 62 1.64 4.35 14.62
N LEU A 63 2.13 4.72 13.43
CA LEU A 63 2.85 5.99 13.24
C LEU A 63 1.92 7.20 13.34
N TRP A 64 0.71 7.10 12.81
CA TRP A 64 -0.29 8.17 12.94
C TRP A 64 -0.72 8.40 14.40
N ALA A 65 -0.84 7.33 15.19
CA ALA A 65 -1.08 7.42 16.63
C ALA A 65 0.08 8.14 17.35
N LYS A 66 1.33 7.88 16.96
CA LYS A 66 2.50 8.61 17.48
C LYS A 66 2.51 10.09 17.11
N GLU A 67 1.87 10.46 16.00
CA GLU A 67 1.66 11.85 15.57
C GLU A 67 0.40 12.50 16.19
N LYS A 68 -0.20 11.87 17.21
CA LYS A 68 -1.41 12.35 17.91
C LYS A 68 -2.61 12.50 16.96
N PHE A 69 -2.75 11.60 15.99
CA PHE A 69 -3.86 11.59 15.04
C PHE A 69 -4.01 12.88 14.22
N ASN A 70 -2.89 13.52 13.85
CA ASN A 70 -2.93 14.72 13.03
C ASN A 70 -3.59 14.44 11.66
N PRO A 71 -4.67 15.13 11.29
CA PRO A 71 -5.40 14.86 10.04
C PRO A 71 -4.60 15.23 8.78
N LYS A 72 -3.53 16.04 8.90
CA LYS A 72 -2.64 16.39 7.79
C LYS A 72 -1.46 15.43 7.62
N SER A 73 -1.48 14.28 8.30
CA SER A 73 -0.41 13.29 8.25
C SER A 73 -0.44 12.47 6.96
N LEU A 74 0.74 12.27 6.35
CA LEU A 74 0.93 11.33 5.26
C LEU A 74 0.58 9.89 5.65
N HIS A 75 0.74 9.53 6.93
CA HIS A 75 0.39 8.20 7.43
C HIS A 75 -1.12 7.94 7.41
N LEU A 76 -1.94 8.99 7.61
CA LEU A 76 -3.38 8.87 7.44
C LEU A 76 -3.74 8.58 5.98
N TYR A 77 -3.17 9.34 5.04
CA TYR A 77 -3.43 9.11 3.61
C TYR A 77 -2.96 7.72 3.15
N SER A 78 -1.79 7.27 3.60
CA SER A 78 -1.32 5.89 3.39
C SER A 78 -2.32 4.85 3.87
N PHE A 79 -2.81 5.01 5.11
CA PHE A 79 -3.79 4.10 5.68
C PHE A 79 -5.09 4.09 4.88
N LEU A 80 -5.62 5.27 4.52
CA LEU A 80 -6.87 5.38 3.76
C LEU A 80 -6.77 4.75 2.37
N ILE A 81 -5.65 4.94 1.65
CA ILE A 81 -5.42 4.33 0.35
C ILE A 81 -5.43 2.80 0.45
N LEU A 82 -4.71 2.26 1.43
CA LEU A 82 -4.61 0.81 1.63
C LEU A 82 -5.94 0.21 2.10
N LEU A 83 -6.67 0.91 2.96
CA LEU A 83 -8.01 0.53 3.38
C LEU A 83 -8.97 0.51 2.19
N ALA A 84 -8.98 1.57 1.38
CA ALA A 84 -9.80 1.65 0.17
C ALA A 84 -9.43 0.55 -0.83
N THR A 85 -8.15 0.23 -0.98
CA THR A 85 -7.69 -0.87 -1.83
C THR A 85 -8.20 -2.22 -1.32
N GLY A 86 -8.09 -2.49 -0.02
CA GLY A 86 -8.60 -3.71 0.59
C GLY A 86 -10.12 -3.85 0.45
N LEU A 87 -10.86 -2.77 0.68
CA LEU A 87 -12.32 -2.73 0.48
C LEU A 87 -12.69 -2.93 -1.00
N PHE A 88 -11.97 -2.30 -1.93
CA PHE A 88 -12.19 -2.47 -3.37
C PHE A 88 -12.00 -3.93 -3.79
N LEU A 89 -10.95 -4.59 -3.30
CA LEU A 89 -10.73 -6.02 -3.55
C LEU A 89 -11.85 -6.88 -2.97
N MET A 90 -12.31 -6.59 -1.76
CA MET A 90 -13.42 -7.32 -1.14
C MET A 90 -14.77 -7.14 -1.86
N LEU A 91 -15.03 -5.96 -2.43
CA LEU A 91 -16.29 -5.68 -3.14
C LEU A 91 -16.33 -6.25 -4.56
N ARG A 92 -15.16 -6.49 -5.17
CA ARG A 92 -15.04 -6.98 -6.55
C ARG A 92 -14.90 -8.50 -6.64
N ASN A 93 -14.46 -9.14 -5.56
CA ASN A 93 -14.32 -10.59 -5.43
C ASN A 93 -15.62 -11.25 -4.98
#